data_AF-A0A4V0ZJ10-F1
#
_entry.id   AF-A0A4V0ZJ10-F1
#
_cell.length_a   1.000
_cell.length_b   1.000
_cell.length_c   1.000
_cell.angle_alpha   90.00
_cell.angle_beta   90.00
_cell.angle_gamma   90.00
#
_symmetry.space_group_name_H-M   'P 1'
#
loop_
_entity.id
_entity.type
_entity.pdbx_description
1 polymer ?
#
loop_
_entity_poly.entity_id
_entity_poly.type
_entity_poly.pdbx_seq_one_letter_code
_entity_poly.pdbx_strand_id
1 'polypeptide(L)'
;MTGPEVLFSVLFVYSFAVLLHVLRSAQERGVEIPDVLLAFDAENTAEARRAAVHQDDLRRRIALVRDCEERAYGGEVRAEEPAEGERAAIVDHEEGGRLLAELRAGLADLDAERDRRIEEVERDAADTLSRRRATLAADIPYDRALRTAAWVCLGWLVLLALLSTVL
;
A
#
# COMPACT_ATOMS: atom_id res chain seq x y z
N MET A 1 -26.10 -47.05 -32.12
CA MET A 1 -25.86 -45.94 -31.18
C MET A 1 -27.13 -45.74 -30.40
N THR A 2 -27.14 -46.14 -29.13
CA THR A 2 -28.34 -46.08 -28.30
C THR A 2 -28.44 -44.67 -27.70
N GLY A 3 -29.66 -44.11 -27.63
CA GLY A 3 -29.93 -42.75 -27.11
C GLY A 3 -29.20 -42.33 -25.81
N PRO A 4 -28.92 -43.22 -24.82
CA PRO A 4 -28.16 -42.84 -23.63
C PRO A 4 -26.67 -42.51 -23.86
N GLU A 5 -26.00 -43.11 -24.86
CA GLU A 5 -24.57 -42.85 -25.14
C GLU A 5 -24.34 -41.42 -25.66
N VAL A 6 -25.27 -40.94 -26.49
CA VAL A 6 -25.24 -39.57 -27.02
C VAL A 6 -25.55 -38.56 -25.92
N LEU A 7 -26.52 -38.86 -25.06
CA LEU A 7 -26.86 -38.03 -23.89
C LEU A 7 -25.69 -37.91 -22.91
N PHE A 8 -25.02 -39.03 -22.62
CA PHE A 8 -23.83 -39.05 -21.76
C PHE A 8 -22.69 -38.24 -22.37
N SER A 9 -22.43 -38.38 -23.67
CA SER A 9 -21.37 -37.65 -24.37
C SER A 9 -21.62 -36.13 -24.37
N VAL A 10 -22.86 -35.70 -24.62
CA VAL A 10 -23.22 -34.27 -24.61
C VAL A 10 -23.12 -33.68 -23.20
N LEU A 11 -23.64 -34.39 -22.19
CA LEU A 11 -23.52 -33.98 -20.79
C LEU A 11 -22.06 -33.92 -20.33
N PHE A 12 -21.23 -34.88 -20.75
CA PHE A 12 -19.81 -34.94 -20.43
C PHE A 12 -19.05 -33.76 -21.05
N VAL A 13 -19.23 -33.52 -22.36
CA VAL A 13 -18.57 -32.40 -23.06
C VAL A 13 -18.99 -31.05 -22.47
N TYR A 14 -20.27 -30.87 -22.16
CA TYR A 14 -20.76 -29.64 -21.55
C TYR A 14 -20.20 -29.43 -20.14
N SER A 15 -20.24 -30.46 -19.29
CA SER A 15 -19.69 -30.39 -17.93
C SER A 15 -18.18 -30.14 -17.96
N PHE A 16 -17.48 -30.72 -18.93
CA PHE A 16 -16.06 -30.52 -19.15
C PHE A 16 -15.74 -29.08 -19.58
N ALA A 17 -16.52 -28.50 -20.51
CA ALA A 17 -16.35 -27.11 -20.94
C ALA A 17 -16.61 -26.12 -19.79
N VAL A 18 -17.63 -26.38 -18.96
CA VAL A 18 -17.91 -25.58 -17.76
C VAL A 18 -16.76 -25.68 -16.76
N LEU A 19 -16.23 -26.88 -16.51
CA LEU A 19 -15.09 -27.09 -15.62
C LEU A 19 -13.83 -26.37 -16.11
N LEU A 20 -13.55 -26.45 -17.42
CA LEU A 20 -12.48 -25.71 -18.09
C LEU A 20 -12.61 -24.19 -17.90
N HIS A 21 -13.83 -23.68 -18.09
CA HIS A 21 -14.12 -22.26 -17.94
C HIS A 21 -13.96 -21.80 -16.48
N VAL A 22 -14.45 -22.58 -15.52
CA VAL A 22 -14.31 -22.29 -14.09
C VAL A 22 -12.83 -22.33 -13.67
N LEU A 23 -12.06 -23.33 -14.12
CA LEU A 23 -10.62 -23.43 -13.85
C LEU A 23 -9.87 -22.24 -14.45
N ARG A 24 -10.15 -21.86 -15.69
CA ARG A 24 -9.53 -20.68 -16.33
C ARG A 24 -9.87 -19.39 -15.59
N SER A 25 -11.14 -19.19 -15.25
CA SER A 25 -11.58 -17.99 -14.54
C SER A 25 -11.05 -17.91 -13.10
N ALA A 26 -10.91 -19.05 -12.43
CA ALA A 26 -10.27 -19.14 -11.12
C ALA A 26 -8.77 -18.83 -11.20
N GLN A 27 -8.10 -19.21 -12.29
CA GLN A 27 -6.69 -18.92 -12.52
C GLN A 27 -6.43 -17.44 -12.80
N GLU A 28 -7.25 -16.80 -13.63
CA GLU A 28 -7.13 -15.36 -13.91
C GLU A 28 -7.38 -14.55 -12.62
N ARG A 29 -8.41 -14.91 -11.84
CA ARG A 29 -8.70 -14.28 -10.54
C ARG A 29 -7.63 -14.54 -9.47
N GLY A 30 -7.01 -15.72 -9.46
CA GLY A 30 -5.97 -16.09 -8.50
C GLY A 30 -4.67 -15.29 -8.65
N VAL A 31 -4.44 -14.64 -9.81
CA VAL A 31 -3.25 -13.80 -10.05
C VAL A 31 -3.55 -12.31 -9.83
N GLU A 32 -4.73 -11.82 -10.21
CA GLU A 32 -5.08 -10.40 -10.05
C GLU A 32 -5.41 -10.02 -8.60
N ILE A 33 -6.10 -10.89 -7.86
CA ILE A 33 -6.55 -10.58 -6.49
C ILE A 33 -5.36 -10.37 -5.52
N PRO A 34 -4.31 -11.21 -5.51
CA PRO A 34 -3.15 -11.00 -4.64
C PRO A 34 -2.39 -9.71 -4.95
N ASP A 35 -2.23 -9.36 -6.22
CA ASP A 35 -1.46 -8.18 -6.62
C ASP A 35 -2.17 -6.87 -6.22
N VAL A 36 -3.49 -6.83 -6.36
CA VAL A 36 -4.32 -5.69 -5.91
C VAL A 36 -4.31 -5.57 -4.38
N LEU A 37 -4.45 -6.68 -3.65
CA LEU A 37 -4.42 -6.67 -2.19
C LEU A 37 -3.03 -6.29 -1.64
N LEU A 38 -1.95 -6.74 -2.28
CA LEU A 38 -0.59 -6.36 -1.91
C LEU A 38 -0.32 -4.88 -2.15
N ALA A 39 -0.77 -4.33 -3.28
CA ALA A 39 -0.68 -2.91 -3.56
C ALA A 39 -1.48 -2.10 -2.54
N PHE A 40 -2.69 -2.53 -2.20
CA PHE A 40 -3.54 -1.88 -1.21
C PHE A 40 -2.93 -1.88 0.20
N ASP A 41 -2.36 -3.00 0.65
CA ASP A 41 -1.71 -3.09 1.97
C ASP A 41 -0.43 -2.23 2.04
N ALA A 42 0.36 -2.22 0.97
CA ALA A 42 1.55 -1.37 0.86
C ALA A 42 1.18 0.13 0.86
N GLU A 43 0.12 0.53 0.15
CA GLU A 43 -0.36 1.91 0.11
C GLU A 43 -0.89 2.34 1.49
N ASN A 44 -1.75 1.53 2.14
CA ASN A 44 -2.27 1.85 3.47
C ASN A 44 -1.16 2.00 4.51
N THR A 45 -0.16 1.12 4.48
CA THR A 45 0.99 1.21 5.39
C THR A 45 1.86 2.43 5.09
N ALA A 46 2.03 2.80 3.83
CA ALA A 46 2.71 4.04 3.43
C ALA A 46 1.93 5.28 3.88
N GLU A 47 0.60 5.31 3.68
CA GLU A 47 -0.28 6.40 4.14
C GLU A 47 -0.22 6.59 5.66
N ALA A 48 -0.29 5.51 6.43
CA ALA A 48 -0.16 5.58 7.89
C ALA A 48 1.20 6.16 8.32
N ARG A 49 2.28 5.80 7.62
CA ARG A 49 3.63 6.35 7.86
C ARG A 49 3.74 7.81 7.45
N ARG A 50 3.19 8.21 6.30
CA ARG A 50 3.12 9.63 5.87
C ARG A 50 2.36 10.47 6.90
N ALA A 51 1.25 9.97 7.43
CA ALA A 51 0.49 10.64 8.49
C ALA A 51 1.31 10.80 9.78
N ALA A 52 2.10 9.79 10.16
CA ALA A 52 3.00 9.88 11.30
C ALA A 52 4.13 10.92 11.10
N VAL A 53 4.71 11.00 9.90
CA VAL A 53 5.69 12.04 9.54
C VAL A 53 5.05 13.42 9.65
N HIS A 54 3.83 13.60 9.15
CA HIS A 54 3.10 14.85 9.24
C HIS A 54 2.83 15.27 10.70
N GLN A 55 2.41 14.34 11.55
CA GLN A 55 2.15 14.63 12.95
C GLN A 55 3.44 15.02 13.71
N ASP A 56 4.56 14.38 13.41
CA ASP A 56 5.87 14.72 13.98
C ASP A 56 6.35 16.10 13.49
N ASP A 57 6.22 16.40 12.19
CA ASP A 57 6.52 17.73 11.61
C ASP A 57 5.72 18.84 12.31
N LEU A 58 4.40 18.67 12.45
CA LEU A 58 3.55 19.65 13.14
C LEU A 58 4.00 19.89 14.59
N ARG A 59 4.31 18.82 15.34
CA ARG A 59 4.80 18.95 16.72
C ARG A 59 6.11 19.74 16.78
N ARG A 60 7.03 19.48 15.85
CA ARG A 60 8.33 20.19 15.79
C ARG A 60 8.17 21.64 15.38
N ARG A 61 7.32 21.96 14.40
CA ARG A 61 7.01 23.34 14.01
C ARG A 61 6.44 24.14 15.19
N ILE A 62 5.49 23.56 15.91
CA ILE A 62 4.91 24.20 17.10
C ILE A 62 6.00 24.45 18.16
N ALA A 63 6.90 23.49 18.38
CA ALA A 63 8.01 23.68 19.33
C ALA A 63 8.95 24.81 18.89
N LEU A 64 9.27 24.90 17.60
CA LEU A 64 10.17 25.91 17.03
C LEU A 64 9.55 27.32 17.10
N VAL A 65 8.24 27.44 16.83
CA VAL A 65 7.48 28.67 17.02
C VAL A 65 7.44 29.07 18.50
N ARG A 66 7.14 28.14 19.41
CA ARG A 66 7.10 28.41 20.85
C ARG A 66 8.44 28.86 21.40
N ASP A 67 9.54 28.25 20.95
CA ASP A 67 10.89 28.66 21.34
C ASP A 67 11.21 30.07 20.85
N CYS A 68 10.79 30.41 19.62
CA CYS A 68 10.91 31.77 19.10
C CYS A 68 10.04 32.77 19.89
N GLU A 69 8.82 32.41 20.26
CA GLU A 69 7.92 33.23 21.08
C GLU A 69 8.49 33.45 22.49
N GLU A 70 9.01 32.40 23.12
CA GLU A 70 9.63 32.48 24.46
C GLU A 70 10.86 33.39 24.45
N ARG A 71 11.67 33.34 23.39
CA ARG A 71 12.82 34.24 23.21
C ARG A 71 12.41 35.68 22.89
N ALA A 72 11.33 35.88 22.14
CA ALA A 72 10.87 37.20 21.72
C ALA A 72 10.11 37.97 22.82
N TYR A 73 9.29 37.27 23.61
CA TYR A 73 8.39 37.89 24.59
C TYR A 73 8.77 37.60 26.06
N GLY A 74 9.75 36.73 26.30
CA GLY A 74 10.09 36.25 27.64
C GLY A 74 9.05 35.27 28.20
N GLY A 75 9.47 34.40 29.12
CA GLY A 75 8.63 33.32 29.67
C GLY A 75 7.37 33.75 30.45
N GLU A 76 7.12 35.05 30.60
CA GLU A 76 6.01 35.62 31.40
C GLU A 76 4.70 35.80 30.61
N VAL A 77 4.68 35.66 29.28
CA VAL A 77 3.42 35.69 28.48
C VAL A 77 2.72 34.32 28.49
N ARG A 78 2.48 33.75 29.69
CA ARG A 78 1.84 32.41 29.85
C ARG A 78 0.46 32.41 30.51
N ALA A 79 -0.14 33.57 30.81
CA ALA A 79 -1.40 33.59 31.58
C ALA A 79 -2.62 34.20 30.89
N GLU A 80 -2.47 35.17 29.99
CA GLU A 80 -3.63 35.87 29.41
C GLU A 80 -3.47 36.00 27.89
N GLU A 81 -4.52 35.63 27.13
CA GLU A 81 -4.65 36.07 25.74
C GLU A 81 -4.43 37.59 25.72
N PRO A 82 -3.45 38.11 24.95
CA PRO A 82 -3.20 39.54 24.94
C PRO A 82 -4.48 40.22 24.44
N ALA A 83 -5.07 41.06 25.31
CA ALA A 83 -6.19 41.90 24.94
C ALA A 83 -5.82 42.66 23.65
N GLU A 84 -6.71 42.67 22.66
CA GLU A 84 -6.57 43.41 21.40
C GLU A 84 -6.34 44.91 21.71
N GLY A 85 -5.09 45.31 21.94
CA GLY A 85 -4.79 46.68 22.35
C GLY A 85 -3.35 46.92 22.82
N GLU A 86 -2.71 45.96 23.50
CA GLU A 86 -1.33 46.13 24.01
C GLU A 86 -0.34 45.25 23.23
N ARG A 87 -0.17 45.54 21.94
CA ARG A 87 1.03 45.11 21.21
C ARG A 87 2.18 46.07 21.56
N ALA A 88 2.65 46.00 22.80
CA ALA A 88 3.86 46.70 23.21
C ALA A 88 5.06 46.05 22.51
N ALA A 89 5.55 46.78 21.52
CA ALA A 89 6.80 46.70 20.78
C ALA A 89 7.73 45.52 21.08
N ILE A 90 8.13 44.83 20.00
CA ILE A 90 9.44 44.20 19.93
C ILE A 90 10.45 45.24 20.46
N VAL A 91 11.04 44.97 21.62
CA VAL A 91 11.90 45.91 22.36
C VAL A 91 13.18 46.22 21.55
N ASP A 92 13.49 45.42 20.53
CA ASP A 92 14.58 45.61 19.57
C ASP A 92 14.24 45.03 18.18
N HIS A 93 14.12 45.90 17.17
CA HIS A 93 13.82 45.50 15.79
C HIS A 93 14.92 44.64 15.14
N GLU A 94 16.18 44.78 15.56
CA GLU A 94 17.29 43.96 15.03
C GLU A 94 17.21 42.53 15.57
N GLU A 95 16.98 42.36 16.88
CA GLU A 95 16.82 41.05 17.51
C GLU A 95 15.55 40.33 16.99
N GLY A 96 14.45 41.05 16.83
CA GLY A 96 13.23 40.51 16.21
C GLY A 96 13.46 40.04 14.76
N GLY A 97 14.27 40.76 14.00
CA GLY A 97 14.70 40.37 12.66
C GLY A 97 15.55 39.10 12.67
N ARG A 98 16.47 38.96 13.62
CA ARG A 98 17.31 37.76 13.78
C ARG A 98 16.48 36.53 14.15
N LEU A 99 15.60 36.65 15.14
CA LEU A 99 14.71 35.56 15.58
C LEU A 99 13.80 35.08 14.44
N LEU A 100 13.23 36.00 13.66
CA LEU A 100 12.43 35.66 12.48
C LEU A 100 13.26 34.96 11.38
N ALA A 101 14.50 35.38 11.17
CA ALA A 101 15.39 34.73 10.21
C ALA A 101 15.76 33.30 10.66
N GLU A 102 16.06 33.10 11.94
CA GLU A 102 16.31 31.79 12.54
C GLU A 102 15.07 30.88 12.46
N LEU A 103 13.88 31.41 12.76
CA LEU A 103 12.61 30.68 12.63
C LEU A 103 12.39 30.22 11.19
N ARG A 104 12.61 31.10 10.20
CA ARG A 104 12.46 30.76 8.78
C ARG A 104 13.47 29.69 8.34
N ALA A 105 14.72 29.80 8.78
CA ALA A 105 15.73 28.80 8.49
C ALA A 105 15.34 27.42 9.09
N GLY A 106 14.95 27.40 10.37
CA GLY A 106 14.49 26.18 11.04
C GLY A 106 13.26 25.55 10.39
N LEU A 107 12.30 26.37 9.93
CA LEU A 107 11.14 25.87 9.18
C LEU A 107 11.53 25.30 7.81
N ALA A 108 12.46 25.96 7.09
CA ALA A 108 12.96 25.46 5.81
C ALA A 108 13.71 24.13 5.97
N ASP A 109 14.48 23.97 7.04
CA ASP A 109 15.16 22.71 7.37
C ASP A 109 14.14 21.60 7.69
N LEU A 110 13.07 21.92 8.42
CA LEU A 110 11.97 20.97 8.69
C LEU A 110 11.22 20.59 7.40
N ASP A 111 10.99 21.52 6.48
CA ASP A 111 10.40 21.23 5.17
C ASP A 111 11.28 20.26 4.37
N ALA A 112 12.59 20.52 4.29
CA ALA A 112 13.54 19.65 3.60
C ALA A 112 13.62 18.26 4.25
N GLU A 113 13.58 18.18 5.58
CA GLU A 113 13.61 16.92 6.31
C GLU A 113 12.30 16.13 6.14
N ARG A 114 11.15 16.81 6.15
CA ARG A 114 9.85 16.20 5.85
C ARG A 114 9.88 15.54 4.47
N ASP A 115 10.37 16.26 3.47
CA ASP A 115 10.38 15.78 2.08
C ASP A 115 11.29 14.55 1.93
N ARG A 116 12.49 14.56 2.54
CA ARG A 116 13.36 13.36 2.58
C ARG A 116 12.68 12.17 3.24
N ARG A 117 12.02 12.37 4.38
CA ARG A 117 11.33 11.29 5.10
C ARG A 117 10.13 10.75 4.32
N ILE A 118 9.41 11.60 3.59
CA ILE A 118 8.34 11.15 2.69
C ILE A 118 8.93 10.30 1.56
N GLU A 119 10.01 10.75 0.91
CA GLU A 119 10.69 9.97 -0.14
C GLU A 119 11.20 8.62 0.38
N GLU A 120 11.72 8.56 1.60
CA GLU A 120 12.14 7.31 2.25
C GLU A 120 10.96 6.36 2.46
N VAL A 121 9.82 6.87 2.94
CA VAL A 121 8.59 6.06 3.10
C VAL A 121 8.13 5.49 1.75
N GLU A 122 8.19 6.28 0.69
CA GLU A 122 7.79 5.85 -0.65
C GLU A 122 8.75 4.80 -1.23
N ARG A 123 10.06 5.00 -1.05
CA ARG A 123 11.08 4.05 -1.47
C ARG A 123 10.92 2.71 -0.73
N ASP A 124 10.71 2.75 0.58
CA ASP A 124 10.48 1.56 1.41
C ASP A 124 9.22 0.80 1.02
N ALA A 125 8.14 1.52 0.70
CA ALA A 125 6.88 0.92 0.25
C ALA A 125 7.07 0.20 -1.10
N ALA A 126 7.75 0.84 -2.05
CA ALA A 126 8.06 0.26 -3.35
C ALA A 126 8.96 -0.98 -3.23
N ASP A 127 10.00 -0.91 -2.39
CA ASP A 127 10.91 -2.04 -2.11
C ASP A 127 10.16 -3.21 -1.46
N THR A 128 9.30 -2.93 -0.49
CA THR A 128 8.50 -3.95 0.19
C THR A 128 7.57 -4.65 -0.80
N LEU A 129 6.89 -3.88 -1.65
CA LEU A 129 6.00 -4.40 -2.67
C LEU A 129 6.75 -5.24 -3.72
N SER A 130 7.93 -4.78 -4.17
CA SER A 130 8.82 -5.53 -5.05
C SER A 130 9.23 -6.87 -4.44
N ARG A 131 9.67 -6.90 -3.18
CA ARG A 131 10.04 -8.13 -2.47
C ARG A 131 8.85 -9.09 -2.33
N ARG A 132 7.66 -8.57 -1.97
CA ARG A 132 6.44 -9.39 -1.83
C ARG A 132 5.99 -9.98 -3.17
N ARG A 133 6.08 -9.21 -4.26
CA ARG A 133 5.85 -9.72 -5.62
C ARG A 133 6.84 -10.79 -6.00
N ALA A 134 8.13 -10.61 -5.69
CA ALA A 134 9.15 -11.61 -5.95
C ALA A 134 8.90 -12.93 -5.18
N THR A 135 8.47 -12.85 -3.91
CA THR A 135 8.09 -14.04 -3.14
C THR A 135 6.87 -14.75 -3.72
N LEU A 136 5.81 -14.01 -4.10
CA LEU A 136 4.67 -14.64 -4.76
C LEU A 136 5.06 -15.26 -6.10
N ALA A 137 5.89 -14.58 -6.89
CA ALA A 137 6.37 -15.08 -8.16
C ALA A 137 7.20 -16.38 -8.00
N ALA A 138 7.91 -16.53 -6.89
CA ALA A 138 8.63 -17.74 -6.55
C ALA A 138 7.71 -18.92 -6.17
N ASP A 139 6.49 -18.66 -5.70
CA ASP A 139 5.48 -19.68 -5.39
C ASP A 139 4.61 -20.08 -6.60
N ILE A 140 4.51 -19.24 -7.64
CA ILE A 140 3.86 -19.55 -8.92
C ILE A 140 4.28 -20.90 -9.55
N PRO A 141 5.57 -21.31 -9.59
CA PRO A 141 5.95 -22.62 -10.15
C PRO A 141 5.34 -23.81 -9.40
N TYR A 142 5.10 -23.71 -8.09
CA TYR A 142 4.43 -24.76 -7.32
C TYR A 142 2.96 -24.90 -7.75
N ASP A 143 2.29 -23.78 -7.98
CA ASP A 143 0.92 -23.74 -8.48
C ASP A 143 0.82 -24.24 -9.94
N ARG A 144 1.84 -23.98 -10.78
CA ARG A 144 1.93 -24.57 -12.13
C ARG A 144 2.11 -26.09 -12.08
N ALA A 145 2.90 -26.62 -11.16
CA ALA A 145 3.09 -28.08 -11.03
C ALA A 145 1.80 -28.79 -10.61
N LEU A 146 1.09 -28.24 -9.61
CA LEU A 146 -0.23 -28.72 -9.19
C LEU A 146 -1.26 -28.63 -10.32
N ARG A 147 -1.25 -27.52 -11.07
CA ARG A 147 -2.10 -27.31 -12.25
C ARG A 147 -1.83 -28.36 -13.34
N THR A 148 -0.57 -28.64 -13.63
CA THR A 148 -0.18 -29.64 -14.64
C THR A 148 -0.59 -31.04 -14.18
N ALA A 149 -0.39 -31.37 -12.91
CA ALA A 149 -0.84 -32.63 -12.32
C ALA A 149 -2.36 -32.79 -12.40
N ALA A 150 -3.13 -31.73 -12.11
CA ALA A 150 -4.58 -31.72 -12.24
C ALA A 150 -5.03 -31.96 -13.70
N TRP A 151 -4.39 -31.31 -14.67
CA TRP A 151 -4.66 -31.52 -16.11
C TRP A 151 -4.34 -32.94 -16.57
N VAL A 152 -3.22 -33.51 -16.11
CA VAL A 152 -2.84 -34.89 -16.42
C VAL A 152 -3.86 -35.87 -15.83
N CYS A 153 -4.25 -35.70 -14.57
CA CYS A 153 -5.29 -36.53 -13.95
C CYS A 153 -6.65 -36.40 -14.67
N LEU A 154 -7.04 -35.19 -15.09
CA LEU A 154 -8.24 -34.94 -15.88
C LEU A 154 -8.18 -35.61 -17.26
N GLY A 155 -7.05 -35.49 -17.97
CA GLY A 155 -6.84 -36.15 -19.26
C GLY A 155 -6.92 -37.67 -19.15
N TRP A 156 -6.41 -38.23 -18.06
CA TRP A 156 -6.54 -39.66 -17.75
C TRP A 156 -7.99 -40.09 -17.51
N LEU A 157 -8.78 -39.29 -16.79
CA LEU A 157 -10.21 -39.56 -16.58
C LEU A 157 -11.00 -39.51 -17.90
N VAL A 158 -10.68 -38.58 -18.79
CA VAL A 158 -11.27 -38.51 -20.15
C VAL A 158 -10.90 -39.74 -20.97
N LEU A 159 -9.63 -40.16 -20.93
CA LEU A 159 -9.17 -41.36 -21.64
C LEU A 159 -9.89 -42.62 -21.14
N LEU A 160 -10.03 -42.77 -19.82
CA LEU A 160 -10.77 -43.87 -19.19
C LEU A 160 -12.25 -43.87 -19.57
N ALA A 161 -12.89 -42.69 -19.59
CA ALA A 161 -14.27 -42.55 -20.02
C ALA A 161 -14.45 -42.95 -21.49
N LEU A 162 -13.57 -42.50 -22.39
CA LEU A 162 -13.60 -42.88 -23.80
C LEU A 162 -13.37 -44.39 -23.99
N LEU A 163 -12.41 -44.98 -23.28
CA LEU A 163 -12.19 -46.42 -23.28
C LEU A 163 -13.44 -47.19 -22.83
N SER A 164 -14.13 -46.72 -21.79
CA SER A 164 -15.37 -47.35 -21.30
C SER A 164 -16.55 -47.26 -22.26
N THR A 165 -16.50 -46.37 -23.26
CA THR A 165 -17.52 -46.28 -24.31
C THR A 165 -17.19 -47.12 -25.54
N VAL A 166 -15.94 -47.58 -25.67
CA VAL A 166 -15.44 -48.38 -26.80
C VAL A 166 -15.38 -49.88 -26.47
N LEU A 167 -15.14 -50.22 -25.20
CA LEU A 167 -15.17 -51.58 -24.64
C LEU A 167 -16.58 -51.97 -24.20
#